data_AF-A0A8H3LVB5-F1
#
_entry.id   AF-A0A8H3LVB5-F1
#
_cell.length_a   1.000
_cell.length_b   1.000
_cell.length_c   1.000
_cell.angle_alpha   90.00
_cell.angle_beta   90.00
_cell.angle_gamma   90.00
#
_symmetry.space_group_name_H-M   'P 1'
#
loop_
_entity.id
_entity.type
_entity.pdbx_description
1 polymer ?
#
loop_
_entity_poly.entity_id
_entity_poly.type
_entity_poly.pdbx_seq_one_letter_code
_entity_poly.pdbx_strand_id
1 'polypeptide(L)'
;MLIELGELKISLLAVVTDSTPAYNAARKRLQTQYRNIVFLSCYAYQINLYIGKIFKVSSEFKTISQQALKLAVYFKNANNKYFIAKNPYIQPAVLSDTRWNSYFNCCKSLNTTKNTLRSLATKFESSASTIRRRPIDLLTILYEIYDIVMNRYFWESLTKLE
;
A
#
# COMPACT_ATOMS: atom_id res chain seq x y z
N MET A 1 11.71 -31.72 -6.12
CA MET A 1 11.87 -30.78 -7.25
C MET A 1 13.26 -30.77 -7.88
N LEU A 2 14.35 -30.26 -7.25
CA LEU A 2 15.67 -30.22 -7.93
C LEU A 2 16.18 -31.63 -8.30
N ILE A 3 15.98 -32.59 -7.41
CA ILE A 3 16.33 -34.00 -7.62
C ILE A 3 15.44 -34.60 -8.73
N GLU A 4 14.13 -34.44 -8.62
CA GLU A 4 13.15 -34.87 -9.64
C GLU A 4 13.47 -34.31 -11.04
N LEU A 5 13.87 -33.04 -11.16
CA LEU A 5 14.26 -32.45 -12.46
C LEU A 5 15.51 -33.14 -13.03
N GLY A 6 16.45 -33.52 -12.17
CA GLY A 6 17.62 -34.32 -12.55
C GLY A 6 17.22 -35.72 -13.03
N GLU A 7 16.29 -36.38 -12.33
CA GLU A 7 15.76 -37.70 -12.72
C GLU A 7 15.05 -37.64 -14.08
N LEU A 8 14.35 -36.54 -14.36
CA LEU A 8 13.70 -36.26 -15.65
C LEU A 8 14.68 -35.81 -16.75
N LYS A 9 16.00 -35.75 -16.47
CA LYS A 9 17.05 -35.25 -17.37
C LYS A 9 16.80 -33.82 -17.86
N ILE A 10 16.11 -33.00 -17.07
CA ILE A 10 15.89 -31.59 -17.36
C ILE A 10 17.06 -30.80 -16.79
N SER A 11 17.82 -30.15 -17.67
CA SER A 11 18.93 -29.29 -17.25
C SER A 11 18.41 -27.99 -16.65
N LEU A 12 18.63 -27.80 -15.34
CA LEU A 12 18.30 -26.56 -14.65
C LEU A 12 19.53 -25.66 -14.57
N LEU A 13 19.47 -24.52 -15.25
CA LEU A 13 20.59 -23.57 -15.31
C LEU A 13 20.50 -22.48 -14.24
N ALA A 14 19.28 -22.05 -13.91
CA ALA A 14 19.07 -20.97 -12.96
C ALA A 14 17.77 -21.09 -12.16
N VAL A 15 17.78 -20.53 -10.96
CA VAL A 15 16.61 -20.38 -10.09
C VAL A 15 16.49 -18.91 -9.68
N VAL A 16 15.33 -18.32 -9.94
CA VAL A 16 15.00 -16.94 -9.57
C VAL A 16 13.91 -16.97 -8.51
N THR A 17 14.17 -16.40 -7.34
CA THR A 17 13.16 -16.30 -6.26
C THR A 17 13.05 -14.86 -5.76
N ASP A 18 11.93 -14.51 -5.12
CA ASP A 18 11.86 -13.25 -4.37
C ASP A 18 12.90 -13.25 -3.22
N SER A 19 13.11 -12.09 -2.60
CA SER A 19 14.15 -11.94 -1.57
C SER A 19 13.59 -11.79 -0.17
N THR A 20 12.42 -12.39 0.10
CA THR A 20 11.95 -12.60 1.46
C THR A 20 12.98 -13.38 2.28
N PRO A 21 13.03 -13.21 3.62
CA PRO A 21 14.08 -13.82 4.44
C PRO A 21 14.22 -15.33 4.27
N ALA A 22 13.10 -16.04 4.16
CA ALA A 22 13.08 -17.49 3.99
C ALA A 22 13.72 -17.92 2.65
N TYR A 23 13.33 -17.29 1.53
CA TYR A 23 13.88 -17.63 0.23
C TYR A 23 15.32 -17.14 0.05
N ASN A 24 15.70 -16.02 0.66
CA ASN A 24 17.09 -15.57 0.68
C ASN A 24 18.00 -16.57 1.42
N ALA A 25 17.57 -17.06 2.59
CA ALA A 25 18.29 -18.09 3.33
C ALA A 25 18.37 -19.41 2.55
N ALA A 26 17.25 -19.85 1.96
CA ALA A 26 17.21 -21.04 1.12
C ALA A 26 18.15 -20.92 -0.08
N ARG A 27 18.17 -19.74 -0.75
CA ARG A 27 19.05 -19.48 -1.88
C ARG A 27 20.53 -19.62 -1.50
N LYS A 28 20.96 -18.99 -0.40
CA LYS A 28 22.35 -19.10 0.09
C LYS A 28 22.74 -20.55 0.39
N ARG A 29 21.84 -21.31 1.00
CA ARG A 29 22.05 -22.74 1.29
C ARG A 29 22.18 -23.56 0.01
N LEU A 30 21.24 -23.40 -0.92
CA LEU A 30 21.20 -24.16 -2.17
C LEU A 30 22.35 -23.81 -3.12
N GLN A 31 22.76 -22.55 -3.17
CA GLN A 31 23.93 -22.10 -3.95
C GLN A 31 25.22 -22.78 -3.49
N THR A 32 25.33 -23.10 -2.20
CA THR A 32 26.48 -23.84 -1.66
C THR A 32 26.45 -25.31 -2.07
N GLN A 33 25.25 -25.90 -2.15
CA GLN A 33 25.03 -27.31 -2.48
C GLN A 33 25.10 -27.59 -4.00
N TYR A 34 24.64 -26.65 -4.83
CA TYR A 34 24.50 -26.82 -6.28
C TYR A 34 25.27 -25.72 -7.03
N ARG A 35 26.60 -25.86 -7.12
CA ARG A 35 27.47 -24.83 -7.74
C ARG A 35 27.32 -24.67 -9.25
N ASN A 36 26.71 -25.65 -9.91
CA ASN A 36 26.41 -25.64 -11.34
C ASN A 36 25.11 -24.90 -11.68
N ILE A 37 24.34 -24.46 -10.69
CA ILE A 37 23.07 -23.76 -10.86
C ILE A 37 23.23 -22.30 -10.42
N VAL A 38 22.79 -21.36 -11.24
CA VAL A 38 22.82 -19.93 -10.92
C VAL A 38 21.61 -19.57 -10.07
N PHE A 39 21.82 -18.97 -8.90
CA PHE A 39 20.73 -18.54 -8.03
C PHE A 39 20.63 -17.01 -7.98
N LEU A 40 19.50 -16.45 -8.41
CA LEU A 40 19.31 -15.01 -8.54
C LEU A 40 18.14 -14.49 -7.72
N SER A 41 18.22 -13.23 -7.30
CA SER A 41 17.07 -12.49 -6.80
C SER A 41 16.17 -12.06 -7.95
N CYS A 42 14.86 -12.15 -7.74
CA CYS A 42 13.87 -11.54 -8.61
C CYS A 42 14.12 -10.03 -8.71
N TYR A 43 14.45 -9.57 -9.90
CA TYR A 43 14.73 -8.16 -10.18
C TYR A 43 13.54 -7.27 -9.87
N ALA A 44 12.32 -7.70 -10.25
CA ALA A 44 11.10 -6.98 -9.90
C ALA A 44 10.97 -6.80 -8.39
N TYR A 45 11.14 -7.85 -7.59
CA TYR A 45 11.09 -7.73 -6.13
C TYR A 45 12.12 -6.72 -5.59
N GLN A 46 13.34 -6.72 -6.13
CA GLN A 46 14.38 -5.76 -5.74
C GLN A 46 13.99 -4.32 -6.07
N ILE A 47 13.47 -4.06 -7.27
CA ILE A 47 12.97 -2.73 -7.65
C ILE A 47 11.85 -2.26 -6.72
N ASN A 48 10.92 -3.15 -6.34
CA ASN A 48 9.85 -2.80 -5.41
C ASN A 48 10.40 -2.38 -4.02
N LEU A 49 11.42 -3.07 -3.53
CA LEU A 49 12.10 -2.69 -2.29
C LEU A 49 12.82 -1.35 -2.40
N TYR A 50 13.48 -1.08 -3.53
CA TYR A 50 14.13 0.22 -3.77
C TYR A 50 13.13 1.36 -3.81
N ILE A 51 12.01 1.20 -4.52
CA ILE A 51 10.90 2.15 -4.52
C ILE A 51 10.44 2.40 -3.07
N GLY A 52 10.15 1.34 -2.30
CA GLY A 52 9.74 1.47 -0.90
C GLY A 52 10.77 2.21 -0.03
N LYS A 53 12.07 2.05 -0.30
CA LYS A 53 13.13 2.84 0.38
C LYS A 53 13.11 4.31 -0.01
N ILE A 54 12.92 4.65 -1.29
CA ILE A 54 12.82 6.04 -1.77
C ILE A 54 11.70 6.77 -1.03
N PHE A 55 10.52 6.13 -0.92
CA PHE A 55 9.37 6.68 -0.19
C PHE A 55 9.65 6.87 1.32
N LYS A 56 10.56 6.08 1.92
CA LYS A 56 10.92 6.19 3.34
C LYS A 56 11.99 7.24 3.62
N VAL A 57 12.89 7.50 2.67
CA VAL A 57 14.04 8.41 2.83
C VAL A 57 13.65 9.86 2.52
N SER A 58 12.86 10.10 1.47
CA SER A 58 12.38 11.44 1.13
C SER A 58 11.36 11.92 2.16
N SER A 59 11.60 13.06 2.83
CA SER A 59 10.71 13.62 3.84
C SER A 59 9.32 13.97 3.29
N GLU A 60 9.28 14.48 2.05
CA GLU A 60 8.03 14.77 1.34
C GLU A 60 7.26 13.47 1.05
N PHE A 61 7.91 12.50 0.39
CA PHE A 61 7.24 11.25 0.02
C PHE A 61 6.82 10.42 1.24
N LYS A 62 7.61 10.47 2.31
CA LYS A 62 7.27 9.82 3.59
C LYS A 62 5.99 10.42 4.17
N THR A 63 5.89 11.74 4.25
CA THR A 63 4.71 12.41 4.78
C THR A 63 3.47 12.08 3.95
N ILE A 64 3.56 12.21 2.63
CA ILE A 64 2.43 11.95 1.73
C ILE A 64 2.00 10.49 1.75
N SER A 65 2.96 9.54 1.71
CA SER A 65 2.64 8.11 1.77
C SER A 65 2.05 7.69 3.12
N GLN A 66 2.48 8.29 4.24
CA GLN A 66 1.87 8.06 5.54
C GLN A 66 0.44 8.58 5.62
N GLN A 67 0.16 9.76 5.07
CA GLN A 67 -1.20 10.31 4.98
C GLN A 67 -2.08 9.44 4.07
N ALA A 68 -1.56 9.00 2.92
CA ALA A 68 -2.23 8.06 2.03
C ALA A 68 -2.55 6.72 2.71
N LEU A 69 -1.60 6.17 3.49
CA LEU A 69 -1.81 4.96 4.29
C LEU A 69 -2.95 5.15 5.29
N LYS A 70 -2.93 6.27 6.04
CA LYS A 70 -3.97 6.59 7.03
C LYS A 70 -5.36 6.61 6.39
N LEU A 71 -5.50 7.30 5.25
CA LEU A 71 -6.76 7.31 4.49
C LEU A 71 -7.17 5.90 4.07
N ALA A 72 -6.26 5.15 3.45
CA ALA A 72 -6.56 3.83 2.92
C ALA A 72 -6.96 2.84 4.03
N VAL A 73 -6.27 2.87 5.17
CA VAL A 73 -6.62 2.03 6.34
C VAL A 73 -7.95 2.46 6.95
N TYR A 74 -8.19 3.76 7.11
CA TYR A 74 -9.45 4.27 7.66
C TYR A 74 -10.64 3.82 6.83
N PHE A 75 -10.60 4.00 5.51
CA PHE A 75 -11.70 3.62 4.62
C PHE A 75 -11.77 2.13 4.31
N LYS A 76 -10.76 1.32 4.67
CA LYS A 76 -10.84 -0.14 4.59
C LYS A 76 -11.37 -0.78 5.88
N ASN A 77 -11.35 -0.05 7.00
CA ASN A 77 -11.77 -0.59 8.29
C ASN A 77 -13.27 -0.95 8.28
N ALA A 78 -13.61 -2.16 8.72
CA ALA A 78 -14.97 -2.67 8.79
C ALA A 78 -15.89 -1.83 9.70
N ASN A 79 -15.33 -1.15 10.71
CA ASN A 79 -16.09 -0.24 11.57
C ASN A 79 -16.52 1.03 10.82
N ASN A 80 -15.82 1.39 9.75
CA ASN A 80 -16.14 2.51 8.86
C ASN A 80 -16.93 2.06 7.62
N LYS A 81 -17.41 0.80 7.60
CA LYS A 81 -18.15 0.22 6.49
C LYS A 81 -19.43 0.99 6.17
N TYR A 82 -19.97 1.77 7.10
CA TYR A 82 -21.07 2.71 6.83
C TYR A 82 -20.73 3.71 5.71
N PHE A 83 -19.53 4.28 5.74
CA PHE A 83 -19.08 5.23 4.73
C PHE A 83 -18.83 4.56 3.37
N ILE A 84 -18.36 3.31 3.39
CA ILE A 84 -18.15 2.46 2.20
C ILE A 84 -19.49 2.01 1.60
N ALA A 85 -20.46 1.59 2.42
CA ALA A 85 -21.76 1.10 1.97
C ALA A 85 -22.58 2.19 1.28
N LYS A 86 -22.44 3.45 1.72
CA LYS A 86 -23.05 4.60 1.04
C LYS A 86 -22.33 5.04 -0.23
N ASN A 87 -21.08 4.63 -0.43
CA ASN A 87 -20.27 4.98 -1.60
C ASN A 87 -19.39 3.78 -2.01
N PRO A 88 -19.97 2.77 -2.70
CA PRO A 88 -19.30 1.51 -3.03
C PRO A 88 -18.02 1.67 -3.89
N TYR A 89 -17.83 2.86 -4.47
CA TYR A 89 -16.64 3.23 -5.26
C TYR A 89 -15.42 3.62 -4.40
N ILE A 90 -15.56 3.77 -3.07
CA ILE A 90 -14.43 4.07 -2.18
C ILE A 90 -13.82 2.75 -1.69
N GLN A 91 -12.88 2.22 -2.46
CA GLN A 91 -12.02 1.11 -2.02
C GLN A 91 -10.55 1.45 -2.30
N PRO A 92 -9.92 2.29 -1.45
CA PRO A 92 -8.51 2.60 -1.62
C PRO A 92 -7.67 1.34 -1.50
N ALA A 93 -6.73 1.16 -2.42
CA ALA A 93 -5.72 0.13 -2.28
C ALA A 93 -4.81 0.49 -1.09
N VAL A 94 -4.55 -0.47 -0.20
CA VAL A 94 -3.69 -0.26 0.97
C VAL A 94 -2.25 -0.52 0.61
N LEU A 95 -1.35 0.37 1.06
CA LEU A 95 0.09 0.20 0.91
C LEU A 95 0.56 -1.10 1.56
N SER A 96 1.44 -1.81 0.86
CA SER A 96 2.03 -3.05 1.34
C SER A 96 3.41 -3.19 0.73
N ASP A 97 4.45 -3.16 1.56
CA ASP A 97 5.84 -3.24 1.11
C ASP A 97 6.15 -4.53 0.33
N THR A 98 5.32 -5.57 0.47
CA THR A 98 5.52 -6.90 -0.15
C THR A 98 4.73 -7.09 -1.44
N ARG A 99 3.71 -6.27 -1.71
CA ARG A 99 2.92 -6.36 -2.95
C ARG A 99 3.48 -5.41 -4.00
N TRP A 100 3.71 -5.95 -5.20
CA TRP A 100 4.17 -5.19 -6.36
C TRP A 100 3.29 -3.97 -6.60
N ASN A 101 3.93 -2.82 -6.87
CA ASN A 101 3.26 -1.55 -7.19
C ASN A 101 2.27 -1.05 -6.13
N SER A 102 2.40 -1.46 -4.87
CA SER A 102 1.44 -1.05 -3.83
C SER A 102 1.40 0.47 -3.63
N TYR A 103 2.55 1.15 -3.66
CA TYR A 103 2.66 2.61 -3.60
C TYR A 103 1.89 3.30 -4.71
N PHE A 104 2.18 2.92 -5.96
CA PHE A 104 1.50 3.44 -7.14
C PHE A 104 -0.01 3.16 -7.10
N ASN A 105 -0.40 1.91 -6.83
CA ASN A 105 -1.81 1.51 -6.80
C ASN A 105 -2.59 2.25 -5.71
N CYS A 106 -1.99 2.46 -4.53
CA CYS A 106 -2.59 3.26 -3.47
C CYS A 106 -2.82 4.71 -3.94
N CYS A 107 -1.78 5.38 -4.43
CA CYS A 107 -1.86 6.77 -4.89
C CYS A 107 -2.92 6.93 -6.00
N LYS A 108 -2.87 6.06 -7.02
CA LYS A 108 -3.84 6.02 -8.12
C LYS A 108 -5.28 5.82 -7.64
N SER A 109 -5.50 4.89 -6.71
CA SER A 109 -6.84 4.63 -6.15
C SER A 109 -7.39 5.83 -5.37
N LEU A 110 -6.52 6.54 -4.64
CA LEU A 110 -6.89 7.75 -3.90
C LEU A 110 -7.16 8.92 -4.85
N ASN A 111 -6.34 9.13 -5.87
CA ASN A 111 -6.57 10.15 -6.90
C ASN A 111 -7.91 9.93 -7.60
N THR A 112 -8.20 8.68 -7.99
CA THR A 112 -9.47 8.29 -8.63
C THR A 112 -10.68 8.57 -7.74
N THR A 113 -10.52 8.46 -6.41
CA THR A 113 -11.62 8.63 -5.44
C THR A 113 -11.64 10.01 -4.75
N LYS A 114 -10.75 10.93 -5.13
CA LYS A 114 -10.57 12.26 -4.51
C LYS A 114 -11.86 13.04 -4.31
N ASN A 115 -12.65 13.20 -5.38
CA ASN A 115 -13.88 14.00 -5.33
C ASN A 115 -14.94 13.35 -4.45
N THR A 116 -15.04 12.03 -4.49
CA THR A 116 -15.95 11.25 -3.65
C THR A 116 -15.57 11.38 -2.17
N LEU A 117 -14.27 11.29 -1.85
CA LEU A 117 -13.75 11.47 -0.50
C LEU A 117 -14.02 12.88 0.03
N ARG A 118 -13.83 13.92 -0.79
CA ARG A 118 -14.14 15.31 -0.42
C ARG A 118 -15.63 15.52 -0.15
N SER A 119 -16.49 15.05 -1.04
CA SER A 119 -17.95 15.12 -0.86
C SER A 119 -18.39 14.42 0.43
N LEU A 120 -17.81 13.26 0.71
CA LEU A 120 -18.03 12.53 1.96
C LEU A 120 -17.58 13.35 3.18
N ALA A 121 -16.38 13.92 3.14
CA ALA A 121 -15.83 14.71 4.23
C ALA A 121 -16.64 15.98 4.52
N THR A 122 -17.15 16.66 3.50
CA THR A 122 -18.07 17.79 3.69
C THR A 122 -19.40 17.35 4.31
N LYS A 123 -19.94 16.20 3.90
CA LYS A 123 -21.23 15.69 4.39
C LYS A 123 -21.19 15.27 5.86
N PHE A 124 -20.05 14.74 6.31
CA PHE A 124 -19.85 14.22 7.66
C PHE A 124 -18.79 15.03 8.42
N GLU A 125 -18.73 16.32 8.11
CA GLU A 125 -17.78 17.26 8.69
C GLU A 125 -17.83 17.20 10.22
N SER A 126 -16.65 17.09 10.83
CA SER A 126 -16.52 17.18 12.28
C SER A 126 -16.76 18.63 12.68
N SER A 127 -17.96 18.94 13.16
CA SER A 127 -18.24 20.24 13.75
C SER A 127 -17.45 20.37 15.05
N ALA A 128 -16.21 20.86 14.97
CA ALA A 128 -15.42 21.26 16.13
C ALA A 128 -16.04 22.43 16.90
N SER A 129 -17.06 23.10 16.34
CA SER A 129 -17.79 24.19 16.95
C SER A 129 -19.30 23.98 16.85
N THR A 130 -19.95 23.52 17.91
CA THR A 130 -21.06 24.23 18.59
C THR A 130 -21.73 23.35 19.65
N ILE A 131 -21.94 24.01 20.79
CA ILE A 131 -22.65 23.59 21.99
C ILE A 131 -24.01 22.95 21.66
N ARG A 132 -24.30 21.82 22.33
CA ARG A 132 -25.58 21.05 22.36
C ARG A 132 -25.97 20.31 21.08
N ARG A 133 -25.48 19.09 20.89
CA ARG A 133 -26.22 18.04 20.14
C ARG A 133 -26.29 16.76 20.98
N ARG A 134 -27.47 16.14 21.00
CA ARG A 134 -27.78 14.93 21.80
C ARG A 134 -26.87 13.75 21.41
N PRO A 135 -26.51 12.87 22.36
CA PRO A 135 -25.57 11.77 22.14
C PRO A 135 -26.29 10.54 21.55
N ILE A 136 -26.72 10.64 20.30
CA ILE A 136 -27.23 9.47 19.56
C ILE A 136 -26.55 9.50 18.18
N ASP A 137 -25.50 8.69 18.03
CA ASP A 137 -24.90 8.25 16.76
C ASP A 137 -24.59 9.30 15.69
N LEU A 138 -23.85 10.37 16.04
CA LEU A 138 -23.32 11.28 15.02
C LEU A 138 -22.11 10.63 14.33
N LEU A 139 -22.36 9.92 13.23
CA LEU A 139 -21.32 9.39 12.35
C LEU A 139 -20.52 10.56 11.77
N THR A 140 -19.32 10.75 12.30
CA THR A 140 -18.44 11.87 11.98
C THR A 140 -17.11 11.34 11.47
N ILE A 141 -16.55 11.94 10.42
CA ILE A 141 -15.19 11.59 10.00
C ILE A 141 -14.22 12.11 11.06
N LEU A 142 -13.22 11.30 11.41
CA LEU A 142 -12.17 11.71 12.34
C LEU A 142 -11.49 12.98 11.82
N TYR A 143 -11.26 13.96 12.70
CA TYR A 143 -10.69 15.25 12.32
C TYR A 143 -9.37 15.12 11.54
N GLU A 144 -8.48 14.19 11.94
CA GLU A 144 -7.24 13.93 11.22
C GLU A 144 -7.45 13.43 9.78
N ILE A 145 -8.52 12.68 9.52
CA ILE A 145 -8.87 12.18 8.19
C ILE A 145 -9.49 13.31 7.35
N TYR A 146 -10.37 14.10 7.97
CA TYR A 146 -10.96 15.28 7.35
C TYR A 146 -9.88 16.27 6.89
N ASP A 147 -8.91 16.57 7.77
CA ASP A 147 -7.82 17.49 7.47
C ASP A 147 -6.99 17.02 6.25
N ILE A 148 -6.62 15.74 6.20
CA ILE A 148 -5.90 15.18 5.04
C ILE A 148 -6.74 15.29 3.76
N VAL A 149 -8.04 14.95 3.81
CA VAL A 149 -8.91 15.00 2.62
C VAL A 149 -9.11 16.43 2.11
N MET A 150 -9.17 17.42 2.99
CA MET A 150 -9.34 18.82 2.61
C MET A 150 -8.03 19.53 2.24
N ASN A 151 -6.88 18.98 2.64
CA ASN A 151 -5.57 19.57 2.38
C ASN A 151 -5.23 19.59 0.87
N ARG A 152 -5.13 20.79 0.28
CA ARG A 152 -4.79 20.97 -1.14
C ARG A 152 -3.39 20.43 -1.48
N TYR A 153 -2.40 20.74 -0.64
CA TYR A 153 -1.01 20.34 -0.83
C TYR A 153 -0.86 18.81 -0.89
N PHE A 154 -1.59 18.08 -0.03
CA PHE A 154 -1.62 16.62 -0.07
C PHE A 154 -1.98 16.09 -1.46
N TRP A 155 -3.07 16.57 -2.06
CA TRP A 155 -3.51 16.10 -3.37
C TRP A 155 -2.60 16.53 -4.52
N GLU A 156 -2.00 17.72 -4.44
CA GLU A 156 -1.04 18.18 -5.44
C GLU A 156 0.23 17.33 -5.40
N SER A 157 0.76 17.05 -4.22
CA SER A 157 1.92 16.15 -4.07
C SER A 157 1.58 14.70 -4.39
N LEU A 158 0.36 14.22 -4.09
CA LEU A 158 -0.08 12.87 -4.45
C LEU A 158 -0.17 12.66 -5.98
N THR A 159 -0.51 13.71 -6.73
CA THR A 159 -0.56 13.66 -8.20
C THR A 159 0.83 13.52 -8.83
N LYS A 160 1.88 14.03 -8.16
CA LYS A 160 3.27 13.86 -8.60
C LYS A 160 3.82 12.43 -8.41
N LEU A 161 3.07 11.58 -7.70
CA LEU A 161 3.44 10.19 -7.38
C LEU A 161 2.75 9.16 -8.28
N GLU A 162 1.88 9.60 -9.18
CA GLU A 162 1.25 8.80 -10.26
C GLU A 162 2.01 8.99 -11.57
#